data_AF-A0AAV7JP33-F1
#
_entry.id   AF-A0AAV7JP33-F1
#
_cell.length_a   1.000
_cell.length_b   1.000
_cell.length_c   1.000
_cell.angle_alpha   90.00
_cell.angle_beta   90.00
_cell.angle_gamma   90.00
#
_symmetry.space_group_name_H-M   'P 1'
#
loop_
_entity.id
_entity.type
_entity.pdbx_description
1 polymer ?
#
loop_
_entity_poly.entity_id
_entity_poly.type
_entity_poly.pdbx_seq_one_letter_code
_entity_poly.pdbx_strand_id
1 'polypeptide(L)'
;MVEEMLLARPLVTDTKGESIYKVVENFFQEKEIPMNNIIACATDRALAMVGRHRGFISYLKKAVPEVFGIHCVVHREHLVAKHLSGRLHNSLYIVITVINKTKASALKEIIFRQICLEYETEFERLLMHTEVRWLSKGKCLSRFYSLFDTILEFSEEENPQVMQLVSAAKSDVAYLTDIFDNFNAMKLQLQGNLVTLVKCKTVVSSFIGKLTIFKQNIGRREFYQFPRLAGLQISDDDLLAYCEHLEVLKEDMIKRFTDLLELKPPHWLIDPFYVDAPTVPLYLQEGLMDFQSDCEEKAHFRMMGYERFWIAIAGRNKFPKFVESSKTASSGVSDIISR
;
A
#
# COMPACT_ATOMS: atom_id res chain seq x y z
N MET A 1 -2.51 -23.69 -4.51
CA MET A 1 -3.37 -22.79 -3.71
C MET A 1 -3.39 -21.46 -4.43
N VAL A 2 -4.59 -20.99 -4.80
CA VAL A 2 -4.82 -19.74 -5.53
C VAL A 2 -5.31 -18.71 -4.50
N GLU A 3 -4.96 -17.43 -4.68
CA GLU A 3 -5.61 -16.36 -3.92
C GLU A 3 -7.06 -16.26 -4.39
N GLU A 4 -8.01 -16.60 -3.53
CA GLU A 4 -9.42 -16.66 -3.87
C GLU A 4 -10.24 -15.81 -2.89
N MET A 5 -11.25 -15.13 -3.43
CA MET A 5 -12.20 -14.41 -2.61
C MET A 5 -13.11 -15.41 -1.89
N LEU A 6 -12.91 -15.56 -0.57
CA LEU A 6 -13.68 -16.49 0.24
C LEU A 6 -15.16 -16.07 0.38
N LEU A 7 -15.41 -14.78 0.65
CA LEU A 7 -16.76 -14.27 0.90
C LEU A 7 -16.88 -12.77 0.55
N ALA A 8 -18.04 -12.37 0.04
CA ALA A 8 -18.50 -10.98 -0.03
C ALA A 8 -19.98 -10.94 0.38
N ARG A 9 -20.29 -10.36 1.55
CA ARG A 9 -21.65 -10.29 2.10
C ARG A 9 -21.99 -8.86 2.52
N PRO A 10 -23.24 -8.41 2.29
CA PRO A 10 -23.70 -7.14 2.82
C PRO A 10 -23.87 -7.23 4.34
N LEU A 11 -23.56 -6.13 5.04
CA LEU A 11 -23.92 -5.97 6.44
C LEU A 11 -25.33 -5.36 6.50
N VAL A 12 -26.28 -6.07 7.10
CA VAL A 12 -27.70 -5.71 7.04
C VAL A 12 -28.08 -4.60 8.04
N THR A 13 -27.43 -4.57 9.20
CA THR A 13 -27.86 -3.74 10.34
C THR A 13 -26.91 -2.59 10.62
N ASP A 14 -25.65 -2.88 10.95
CA ASP A 14 -24.63 -1.91 11.30
C ASP A 14 -23.22 -2.38 10.90
N THR A 15 -22.24 -1.51 11.11
CA THR A 15 -20.82 -1.77 10.82
C THR A 15 -20.01 -2.03 12.09
N LYS A 16 -20.64 -2.52 13.17
CA LYS A 16 -19.93 -2.84 14.42
C LYS A 16 -19.13 -4.12 14.28
N GLY A 17 -18.05 -4.23 15.05
CA GLY A 17 -17.17 -5.40 15.03
C GLY A 17 -17.88 -6.72 15.33
N GLU A 18 -18.88 -6.70 16.21
CA GLU A 18 -19.70 -7.88 16.52
C GLU A 18 -20.53 -8.36 15.31
N SER A 19 -21.18 -7.44 14.61
CA SER A 19 -21.99 -7.74 13.42
C SER A 19 -21.13 -8.30 12.30
N ILE A 20 -19.95 -7.70 12.08
CA ILE A 20 -18.95 -8.20 11.12
C ILE A 20 -18.50 -9.62 11.50
N TYR A 21 -18.21 -9.85 12.79
CA TYR A 21 -17.78 -11.16 13.30
C TYR A 21 -18.84 -12.23 13.06
N LYS A 22 -20.10 -11.96 13.40
CA LYS A 22 -21.21 -12.90 13.19
C LYS A 22 -21.39 -13.28 11.72
N VAL A 23 -21.22 -12.35 10.80
CA VAL A 23 -21.30 -12.65 9.35
C VAL A 23 -20.18 -13.62 8.92
N VAL A 24 -18.96 -13.43 9.42
CA VAL A 24 -17.84 -14.34 9.15
C VAL A 24 -18.04 -15.69 9.83
N GLU A 25 -18.42 -15.71 11.11
CA GLU A 25 -18.68 -16.93 11.88
C GLU A 25 -19.78 -17.78 11.23
N ASN A 26 -20.92 -17.17 10.89
CA ASN A 26 -22.01 -17.86 10.21
C ASN A 26 -21.56 -18.44 8.87
N PHE A 27 -20.76 -17.70 8.10
CA PHE A 27 -20.23 -18.22 6.84
C PHE A 27 -19.33 -19.45 7.04
N PHE A 28 -18.42 -19.42 8.03
CA PHE A 28 -17.55 -20.56 8.34
C PHE A 28 -18.37 -21.77 8.81
N GLN A 29 -19.41 -21.56 9.62
CA GLN A 29 -20.34 -22.61 10.04
C GLN A 29 -21.13 -23.19 8.86
N GLU A 30 -21.73 -22.34 8.01
CA GLU A 30 -22.49 -22.73 6.82
C GLU A 30 -21.65 -23.53 5.81
N LYS A 31 -20.34 -23.28 5.76
CA LYS A 31 -19.40 -23.98 4.87
C LYS A 31 -18.65 -25.11 5.55
N GLU A 32 -18.96 -25.39 6.81
CA GLU A 32 -18.30 -26.43 7.62
C GLU A 32 -16.76 -26.25 7.66
N ILE A 33 -16.30 -24.99 7.63
CA ILE A 33 -14.88 -24.64 7.70
C ILE A 33 -14.50 -24.38 9.15
N PRO A 34 -13.52 -25.13 9.72
CA PRO A 34 -13.03 -24.85 11.07
C PRO A 34 -12.47 -23.44 11.19
N MET A 35 -12.93 -22.68 12.20
CA MET A 35 -12.42 -21.32 12.49
C MET A 35 -10.91 -21.32 12.78
N ASN A 36 -10.37 -22.40 13.36
CA ASN A 36 -8.94 -22.56 13.64
C ASN A 36 -8.06 -22.57 12.37
N ASN A 37 -8.66 -22.63 11.17
CA ASN A 37 -7.92 -22.46 9.92
C ASN A 37 -7.49 -20.99 9.70
N ILE A 38 -8.07 -20.04 10.43
CA ILE A 38 -7.71 -18.62 10.36
C ILE A 38 -6.42 -18.40 11.17
N ILE A 39 -5.31 -18.18 10.47
CA ILE A 39 -4.00 -17.96 11.10
C ILE A 39 -3.75 -16.47 11.34
N ALA A 40 -4.18 -15.62 10.42
CA ALA A 40 -3.97 -14.18 10.49
C ALA A 40 -5.13 -13.40 9.89
N CYS A 41 -5.32 -12.17 10.35
CA CYS A 41 -6.33 -11.23 9.88
C CYS A 41 -5.71 -9.85 9.67
N ALA A 42 -5.70 -9.37 8.43
CA ALA A 42 -5.26 -8.02 8.09
C ALA A 42 -6.44 -7.06 8.00
N THR A 43 -6.38 -5.92 8.70
CA THR A 43 -7.45 -4.90 8.71
C THR A 43 -6.89 -3.48 8.62
N ASP A 44 -7.75 -2.51 8.27
CA ASP A 44 -7.43 -1.08 8.15
C ASP A 44 -7.39 -0.33 9.50
N ARG A 45 -7.40 -1.07 10.63
CA ARG A 45 -7.46 -0.49 11.99
C ARG A 45 -8.68 0.40 12.27
N ALA A 46 -9.75 0.34 11.48
CA ALA A 46 -11.01 0.96 11.88
C ALA A 46 -11.44 0.47 13.28
N LEU A 47 -12.04 1.33 14.11
CA LEU A 47 -12.42 0.98 15.49
C LEU A 47 -13.33 -0.26 15.56
N ALA A 48 -14.19 -0.45 14.56
CA ALA A 48 -15.01 -1.64 14.41
C ALA A 48 -14.18 -2.92 14.19
N MET A 49 -12.99 -2.83 13.59
CA MET A 49 -12.13 -3.98 13.34
C MET A 49 -11.21 -4.30 14.52
N VAL A 50 -10.63 -3.27 15.14
CA VAL A 50 -9.53 -3.44 16.13
C VAL A 50 -9.87 -3.01 17.55
N GLY A 51 -11.09 -2.53 17.81
CA GLY A 51 -11.51 -2.07 19.13
C GLY A 51 -11.31 -3.13 20.21
N ARG A 52 -10.61 -2.77 21.29
CA ARG A 52 -10.17 -3.70 22.36
C ARG A 52 -11.23 -4.69 22.83
N HIS A 53 -12.46 -4.23 23.05
CA HIS A 53 -13.55 -5.09 23.58
C HIS A 53 -14.63 -5.43 22.57
N ARG A 54 -14.83 -4.57 21.56
CA ARG A 54 -15.97 -4.63 20.62
C ARG A 54 -15.54 -4.63 19.14
N GLY A 55 -14.24 -4.80 18.89
CA GLY A 55 -13.69 -4.94 17.54
C GLY A 55 -13.83 -6.36 17.02
N PHE A 56 -13.95 -6.50 15.70
CA PHE A 56 -13.98 -7.78 15.00
C PHE A 56 -12.86 -8.73 15.46
N ILE A 57 -11.61 -8.24 15.50
CA ILE A 57 -10.45 -9.04 15.91
C ILE A 57 -10.56 -9.49 17.36
N SER A 58 -11.14 -8.67 18.25
CA SER A 58 -11.36 -9.05 19.65
C SER A 58 -12.38 -10.17 19.81
N TYR A 59 -13.39 -10.24 18.94
CA TYR A 59 -14.30 -11.38 18.89
C TYR A 59 -13.63 -12.60 18.25
N LEU A 60 -12.90 -12.39 17.16
CA LEU A 60 -12.16 -13.45 16.48
C LEU A 60 -11.14 -14.13 17.40
N LYS A 61 -10.42 -13.37 18.22
CA LYS A 61 -9.49 -13.90 19.23
C LYS A 61 -10.17 -14.73 20.33
N LYS A 62 -11.46 -14.53 20.60
CA LYS A 62 -12.18 -15.40 21.55
C LYS A 62 -12.45 -16.78 20.95
N ALA A 63 -12.70 -16.84 19.64
CA ALA A 63 -12.93 -18.09 18.92
C ALA A 63 -11.62 -18.77 18.50
N VAL A 64 -10.60 -17.98 18.15
CA VAL A 64 -9.29 -18.42 17.68
C VAL A 64 -8.21 -17.63 18.43
N PRO A 65 -7.81 -18.06 19.65
CA PRO A 65 -6.87 -17.32 20.49
C PRO A 65 -5.52 -16.99 19.83
N GLU A 66 -5.04 -17.90 18.97
CA GLU A 66 -3.74 -17.78 18.28
C GLU A 66 -3.79 -16.90 17.02
N VAL A 67 -4.95 -16.33 16.65
CA VAL A 67 -5.06 -15.53 15.43
C VAL A 67 -4.22 -14.26 15.51
N PHE A 68 -3.42 -14.03 14.48
CA PHE A 68 -2.57 -12.87 14.40
C PHE A 68 -3.25 -11.67 13.73
N GLY A 69 -3.28 -10.53 14.41
CA GLY A 69 -3.81 -9.29 13.85
C GLY A 69 -2.74 -8.48 13.12
N ILE A 70 -2.99 -8.12 11.86
CA ILE A 70 -2.09 -7.32 11.03
C ILE A 70 -2.76 -5.99 10.68
N HIS A 71 -2.07 -4.88 10.86
CA HIS A 71 -2.49 -3.62 10.26
C HIS A 71 -2.08 -3.58 8.79
N CYS A 72 -3.06 -3.46 7.89
CA CYS A 72 -2.89 -3.50 6.44
C CYS A 72 -1.74 -2.58 5.96
N VAL A 73 -0.74 -3.17 5.32
CA VAL A 73 0.47 -2.47 4.85
C VAL A 73 0.13 -1.36 3.86
N VAL A 74 -0.82 -1.61 2.96
CA VAL A 74 -1.23 -0.62 1.97
C VAL A 74 -2.05 0.51 2.61
N HIS A 75 -2.88 0.21 3.60
CA HIS A 75 -3.58 1.24 4.35
C HIS A 75 -2.59 2.15 5.10
N ARG A 76 -1.56 1.57 5.73
CA ARG A 76 -0.50 2.35 6.40
C ARG A 76 0.23 3.28 5.45
N GLU A 77 0.60 2.78 4.27
CA GLU A 77 1.27 3.60 3.26
C GLU A 77 0.34 4.72 2.79
N HIS A 78 -0.97 4.46 2.61
CA HIS A 78 -1.94 5.50 2.27
C HIS A 78 -2.05 6.58 3.36
N LEU A 79 -1.89 6.22 4.63
CA LEU A 79 -1.83 7.19 5.73
C LEU A 79 -0.59 8.07 5.66
N VAL A 80 0.57 7.53 5.26
CA VAL A 80 1.79 8.31 5.02
C VAL A 80 1.58 9.27 3.86
N ALA A 81 1.06 8.79 2.74
CA ALA A 81 0.83 9.63 1.55
C ALA A 81 -0.18 10.76 1.77
N LYS A 82 -0.97 10.72 2.87
CA LYS A 82 -1.84 11.81 3.30
C LYS A 82 -1.13 12.91 4.08
N HIS A 83 0.08 12.67 4.56
CA HIS A 83 0.84 13.61 5.35
C HIS A 83 1.46 14.69 4.47
N LEU A 84 0.64 15.69 4.12
CA LEU A 84 1.06 16.86 3.33
C LEU A 84 1.27 18.07 4.24
N SER A 85 2.21 18.94 3.89
CA SER A 85 2.30 20.28 4.50
C SER A 85 1.06 21.11 4.17
N GLY A 86 0.78 22.17 4.94
CA GLY A 86 -0.37 23.04 4.68
C GLY A 86 -0.38 23.62 3.25
N ARG A 87 0.81 23.99 2.74
CA ARG A 87 1.02 24.44 1.36
C ARG A 87 0.61 23.36 0.34
N LEU A 88 1.20 22.16 0.44
CA LEU A 88 0.93 21.07 -0.50
C LEU A 88 -0.53 20.58 -0.41
N HIS A 89 -1.11 20.60 0.78
CA HIS A 89 -2.52 20.30 0.98
C HIS A 89 -3.41 21.31 0.27
N ASN A 90 -3.10 22.61 0.35
CA ASN A 90 -3.83 23.66 -0.36
C ASN A 90 -3.74 23.50 -1.88
N SER A 91 -2.55 23.20 -2.42
CA SER A 91 -2.35 22.95 -3.84
C SER A 91 -3.13 21.72 -4.33
N LEU A 92 -3.15 20.63 -3.55
CA LEU A 92 -4.01 19.48 -3.83
C LEU A 92 -5.51 19.83 -3.76
N TYR A 93 -5.91 20.67 -2.80
CA TYR A 93 -7.30 21.12 -2.67
C TYR A 93 -7.76 21.96 -3.86
N ILE A 94 -6.89 22.81 -4.41
CA ILE A 94 -7.16 23.56 -5.65
C ILE A 94 -7.45 22.59 -6.81
N VAL A 95 -6.57 21.59 -7.01
CA VAL A 95 -6.74 20.55 -8.04
C VAL A 95 -8.09 19.84 -7.90
N ILE A 96 -8.42 19.36 -6.70
CA ILE A 96 -9.67 18.65 -6.43
C ILE A 96 -10.88 19.56 -6.69
N THR A 97 -10.79 20.83 -6.30
CA THR A 97 -11.87 21.81 -6.48
C THR A 97 -12.16 22.06 -7.95
N VAL A 98 -11.11 22.24 -8.78
CA VAL A 98 -11.26 22.42 -10.23
C VAL A 98 -11.91 21.19 -10.84
N ILE A 99 -11.39 19.99 -10.53
CA ILE A 99 -11.94 18.73 -11.05
C ILE A 99 -13.42 18.57 -10.69
N ASN A 100 -13.77 18.81 -9.42
CA ASN A 100 -15.15 18.69 -8.95
C ASN A 100 -16.07 19.70 -9.63
N LYS A 101 -15.62 20.95 -9.83
CA LYS A 101 -16.41 21.97 -10.55
C LYS A 101 -16.64 21.59 -12.01
N THR A 102 -15.62 21.10 -12.71
CA THR A 102 -15.76 20.63 -14.10
C THR A 102 -16.72 19.42 -14.17
N LYS A 103 -16.60 18.48 -13.23
CA LYS A 103 -17.40 17.24 -13.20
C LYS A 103 -18.82 17.42 -12.66
N ALA A 104 -19.10 18.50 -11.94
CA ALA A 104 -20.44 18.78 -11.41
C ALA A 104 -21.46 19.19 -12.48
N SER A 105 -21.00 19.58 -13.68
CA SER A 105 -21.88 19.99 -14.77
C SER A 105 -21.55 19.22 -16.05
N ALA A 106 -22.55 18.54 -16.61
CA ALA A 106 -22.41 17.85 -17.89
C ALA A 106 -22.00 18.81 -19.02
N LEU A 107 -22.51 20.06 -19.00
CA LEU A 107 -22.13 21.08 -19.96
C LEU A 107 -20.64 21.45 -19.83
N LYS A 108 -20.15 21.63 -18.60
CA LYS A 108 -18.73 21.93 -18.35
C LYS A 108 -17.82 20.79 -18.79
N GLU A 109 -18.21 19.54 -18.54
CA GLU A 109 -17.44 18.38 -19.00
C GLU A 109 -17.41 18.29 -20.53
N ILE A 110 -18.51 18.63 -21.21
CA ILE A 110 -18.56 18.67 -22.69
C ILE A 110 -17.67 19.79 -23.23
N ILE A 111 -17.75 21.01 -22.68
CA ILE A 111 -16.92 22.15 -23.11
C ILE A 111 -15.45 21.84 -22.89
N PHE A 112 -15.07 21.39 -21.69
CA PHE A 112 -13.69 21.00 -21.39
C PHE A 112 -13.17 19.93 -22.36
N ARG A 113 -13.99 18.92 -22.66
CA ARG A 113 -13.65 17.88 -23.63
C ARG A 113 -13.43 18.45 -25.03
N GLN A 114 -14.25 19.41 -25.46
CA GLN A 114 -14.12 20.04 -26.76
C GLN A 114 -12.79 20.79 -26.88
N ILE A 115 -12.41 21.56 -25.86
CA ILE A 115 -11.11 22.22 -25.78
C ILE A 115 -9.97 21.17 -25.84
N CYS A 116 -10.08 20.08 -25.08
CA CYS A 116 -9.09 18.99 -25.14
C CYS A 116 -8.92 18.37 -26.53
N LEU A 117 -10.00 18.26 -27.32
CA LEU A 117 -9.97 17.75 -28.69
C LEU A 117 -9.34 18.74 -29.67
N GLU A 118 -9.61 20.04 -29.49
CA GLU A 118 -9.04 21.11 -30.31
C GLU A 118 -7.51 21.22 -30.17
N TYR A 119 -7.00 21.00 -28.95
CA TYR A 119 -5.55 20.97 -28.67
C TYR A 119 -4.90 19.60 -28.86
N GLU A 120 -5.62 18.60 -29.38
CA GLU A 120 -5.12 17.23 -29.59
C GLU A 120 -4.42 16.65 -28.34
N THR A 121 -4.96 16.95 -27.16
CA THR A 121 -4.36 16.53 -25.89
C THR A 121 -4.39 15.01 -25.69
N GLU A 122 -3.47 14.47 -24.90
CA GLU A 122 -3.41 13.03 -24.57
C GLU A 122 -4.72 12.52 -23.92
N PHE A 123 -5.41 13.38 -23.17
CA PHE A 123 -6.61 13.01 -22.43
C PHE A 123 -7.76 13.96 -22.69
N GLU A 124 -8.92 13.40 -23.00
CA GLU A 124 -10.11 14.20 -23.28
C GLU A 124 -10.91 14.60 -22.03
N ARG A 125 -10.57 14.06 -20.84
CA ARG A 125 -11.38 14.21 -19.61
C ARG A 125 -10.56 14.09 -18.34
N LEU A 126 -10.86 14.95 -17.36
CA LEU A 126 -10.32 14.83 -16.00
C LEU A 126 -10.82 13.56 -15.29
N LEU A 127 -10.03 13.09 -14.31
CA LEU A 127 -10.39 11.98 -13.43
C LEU A 127 -10.82 12.51 -12.06
N MET A 128 -11.96 12.03 -11.57
CA MET A 128 -12.34 12.28 -10.18
C MET A 128 -11.43 11.50 -9.24
N HIS A 129 -11.03 12.17 -8.16
CA HIS A 129 -10.35 11.56 -7.05
C HIS A 129 -11.35 10.90 -6.09
N THR A 130 -11.03 9.71 -5.58
CA THR A 130 -11.82 9.04 -4.53
C THR A 130 -10.90 8.63 -3.40
N GLU A 131 -11.18 9.11 -2.18
CA GLU A 131 -10.38 8.82 -0.98
C GLU A 131 -10.26 7.32 -0.67
N VAL A 132 -11.23 6.52 -1.13
CA VAL A 132 -11.30 5.06 -0.91
C VAL A 132 -10.39 4.28 -1.86
N ARG A 133 -10.12 4.78 -3.08
CA ARG A 133 -9.23 4.10 -4.05
C ARG A 133 -7.84 4.71 -3.96
N TRP A 134 -6.93 4.00 -3.30
CA TRP A 134 -5.61 4.51 -2.94
C TRP A 134 -4.72 4.91 -4.13
N LEU A 135 -4.94 4.33 -5.33
CA LEU A 135 -4.22 4.72 -6.56
C LEU A 135 -4.82 5.96 -7.26
N SER A 136 -6.05 6.37 -6.90
CA SER A 136 -6.78 7.38 -7.66
C SER A 136 -6.14 8.77 -7.56
N LYS A 137 -5.52 9.11 -6.43
CA LYS A 137 -4.91 10.42 -6.21
C LYS A 137 -3.76 10.71 -7.18
N GLY A 138 -2.83 9.76 -7.35
CA GLY A 138 -1.75 9.92 -8.33
C GLY A 138 -2.24 9.92 -9.78
N LYS A 139 -3.19 9.04 -10.14
CA LYS A 139 -3.78 9.04 -11.49
C LYS A 139 -4.50 10.36 -11.81
N CYS A 140 -5.21 10.91 -10.83
CA CYS A 140 -5.90 12.18 -10.90
C CYS A 140 -4.91 13.34 -11.11
N LEU A 141 -3.86 13.41 -10.28
CA LEU A 141 -2.79 14.41 -10.42
C LEU A 141 -2.06 14.30 -11.76
N SER A 142 -1.70 13.09 -12.19
CA SER A 142 -1.02 12.89 -13.48
C SER A 142 -1.87 13.38 -14.64
N ARG A 143 -3.18 13.09 -14.64
CA ARG A 143 -4.05 13.58 -15.71
C ARG A 143 -4.27 15.08 -15.64
N PHE A 144 -4.41 15.62 -14.44
CA PHE A 144 -4.53 17.07 -14.25
C PHE A 144 -3.29 17.78 -14.78
N TYR A 145 -2.09 17.29 -14.47
CA TYR A 145 -0.84 17.87 -14.95
C TYR A 145 -0.66 17.74 -16.46
N SER A 146 -1.02 16.60 -17.07
CA SER A 146 -1.00 16.44 -18.54
C SER A 146 -1.94 17.43 -19.27
N LEU A 147 -2.97 17.92 -18.60
CA LEU A 147 -3.95 18.86 -19.14
C LEU A 147 -3.80 20.27 -18.57
N PHE A 148 -2.66 20.59 -17.96
CA PHE A 148 -2.49 21.80 -17.16
C PHE A 148 -2.80 23.08 -17.95
N ASP A 149 -2.28 23.20 -19.16
CA ASP A 149 -2.47 24.41 -19.97
C ASP A 149 -3.93 24.54 -20.45
N THR A 150 -4.58 23.44 -20.86
CA THR A 150 -6.02 23.39 -21.16
C THR A 150 -6.87 23.77 -19.95
N ILE A 151 -6.46 23.35 -18.74
CA ILE A 151 -7.16 23.72 -17.50
C ILE A 151 -7.01 25.20 -17.20
N LEU A 152 -5.86 25.82 -17.50
CA LEU A 152 -5.67 27.26 -17.30
C LEU A 152 -6.63 28.07 -18.18
N GLU A 153 -6.71 27.74 -19.47
CA GLU A 153 -7.63 28.38 -20.42
C GLU A 153 -9.09 28.18 -20.02
N PHE A 154 -9.49 26.93 -19.75
CA PHE A 154 -10.84 26.63 -19.28
C PHE A 154 -11.17 27.38 -17.98
N SER A 155 -10.20 27.52 -17.07
CA SER A 155 -10.41 28.23 -15.80
C SER A 155 -10.45 29.74 -15.98
N GLU A 156 -9.76 30.30 -16.98
CA GLU A 156 -9.75 31.73 -17.27
C GLU A 156 -11.13 32.20 -17.74
N GLU A 157 -11.78 31.43 -18.62
CA GLU A 157 -13.14 31.69 -19.09
C GLU A 157 -14.17 31.60 -17.96
N GLU A 158 -13.99 30.68 -17.01
CA GLU A 158 -14.93 30.51 -15.89
C GLU A 158 -14.72 31.51 -14.75
N ASN A 159 -13.47 31.68 -14.29
CA ASN A 159 -13.10 32.54 -13.18
C ASN A 159 -11.58 32.82 -13.19
N PRO A 160 -11.14 34.03 -13.57
CA PRO A 160 -9.73 34.41 -13.60
C PRO A 160 -8.97 34.21 -12.28
N GLN A 161 -9.65 34.30 -11.13
CA GLN A 161 -9.02 34.04 -9.82
C GLN A 161 -8.67 32.57 -9.65
N VAL A 162 -9.51 31.65 -10.15
CA VAL A 162 -9.23 30.21 -10.10
C VAL A 162 -8.03 29.88 -10.99
N MET A 163 -7.97 30.47 -12.20
CA MET A 163 -6.81 30.32 -13.08
C MET A 163 -5.52 30.78 -12.41
N GLN A 164 -5.52 31.95 -11.76
CA GLN A 164 -4.35 32.46 -11.02
C GLN A 164 -3.89 31.50 -9.91
N LEU A 165 -4.84 30.93 -9.16
CA LEU A 165 -4.54 29.94 -8.11
C LEU A 165 -3.95 28.65 -8.68
N VAL A 166 -4.50 28.14 -9.79
CA VAL A 166 -3.97 26.95 -10.47
C VAL A 166 -2.56 27.21 -11.00
N SER A 167 -2.37 28.34 -11.67
CA SER A 167 -1.07 28.77 -12.22
C SER A 167 0.00 28.88 -11.12
N ALA A 168 -0.33 29.52 -10.01
CA ALA A 168 0.58 29.64 -8.85
C ALA A 168 0.93 28.27 -8.23
N ALA A 169 0.05 27.28 -8.35
CA ALA A 169 0.28 25.93 -7.83
C ALA A 169 1.06 25.01 -8.79
N LYS A 170 1.50 25.46 -9.98
CA LYS A 170 2.09 24.59 -11.01
C LYS A 170 3.26 23.72 -10.49
N SER A 171 4.20 24.32 -9.78
CA SER A 171 5.34 23.59 -9.19
C SER A 171 4.90 22.56 -8.14
N ASP A 172 3.97 22.93 -7.27
CA ASP A 172 3.43 22.02 -6.25
C ASP A 172 2.70 20.84 -6.90
N VAL A 173 1.91 21.09 -7.94
CA VAL A 173 1.19 20.05 -8.68
C VAL A 173 2.16 19.14 -9.41
N ALA A 174 3.22 19.66 -10.02
CA ALA A 174 4.28 18.86 -10.64
C ALA A 174 4.94 17.94 -9.61
N TYR A 175 5.38 18.50 -8.48
CA TYR A 175 5.99 17.75 -7.38
C TYR A 175 5.06 16.68 -6.82
N LEU A 176 3.81 17.04 -6.53
CA LEU A 176 2.79 16.11 -6.02
C LEU A 176 2.55 14.97 -7.01
N THR A 177 2.46 15.29 -8.30
CA THR A 177 2.27 14.26 -9.32
C THR A 177 3.40 13.23 -9.31
N ASP A 178 4.64 13.69 -9.29
CA ASP A 178 5.81 12.80 -9.29
C ASP A 178 5.94 11.97 -8.01
N ILE A 179 5.73 12.56 -6.81
CA ILE A 179 5.79 11.78 -5.56
C ILE A 179 4.63 10.77 -5.46
N PHE A 180 3.44 11.12 -5.93
CA PHE A 180 2.30 10.19 -5.94
C PHE A 180 2.47 9.07 -6.98
N ASP A 181 3.18 9.30 -8.09
CA ASP A 181 3.58 8.22 -9.00
C ASP A 181 4.56 7.26 -8.34
N ASN A 182 5.53 7.77 -7.58
CA ASN A 182 6.43 6.95 -6.78
C ASN A 182 5.67 6.12 -5.72
N PHE A 183 4.71 6.72 -5.01
CA PHE A 183 3.83 6.01 -4.08
C PHE A 183 2.98 4.96 -4.80
N ASN A 184 2.42 5.26 -5.96
CA ASN A 184 1.65 4.29 -6.75
C ASN A 184 2.51 3.10 -7.20
N ALA A 185 3.74 3.34 -7.63
CA ALA A 185 4.68 2.28 -7.98
C ALA A 185 5.03 1.40 -6.77
N MET A 186 5.13 1.98 -5.57
CA MET A 186 5.28 1.23 -4.32
C MET A 186 4.02 0.42 -3.99
N LYS A 187 2.83 1.03 -4.04
CA LYS A 187 1.53 0.37 -3.78
C LYS A 187 1.34 -0.86 -4.66
N LEU A 188 1.68 -0.75 -5.95
CA LEU A 188 1.58 -1.88 -6.88
C LEU A 188 2.52 -3.04 -6.53
N GLN A 189 3.63 -2.79 -5.83
CA GLN A 189 4.50 -3.87 -5.33
C GLN A 189 4.01 -4.45 -3.99
N LEU A 190 3.22 -3.69 -3.24
CA LEU A 190 2.58 -4.12 -1.99
C LEU A 190 1.23 -4.81 -2.23
N GLN A 191 0.73 -4.79 -3.46
CA GLN A 191 -0.52 -5.38 -3.89
C GLN A 191 -0.24 -6.47 -4.92
N GLY A 192 -1.02 -7.54 -4.88
CA GLY A 192 -0.95 -8.61 -5.86
C GLY A 192 -0.63 -9.97 -5.25
N ASN A 193 -0.62 -10.96 -6.11
CA ASN A 193 -0.57 -12.35 -5.70
C ASN A 193 0.76 -12.67 -5.02
N LEU A 194 0.69 -13.43 -3.93
CA LEU A 194 1.86 -13.95 -3.18
C LEU A 194 2.74 -12.87 -2.54
N VAL A 195 2.22 -11.68 -2.26
CA VAL A 195 2.95 -10.67 -1.48
C VAL A 195 3.01 -11.09 0.00
N THR A 196 4.21 -11.40 0.46
CA THR A 196 4.49 -11.77 1.87
C THR A 196 4.87 -10.55 2.70
N LEU A 197 4.80 -10.66 4.05
CA LEU A 197 5.32 -9.62 4.95
C LEU A 197 6.83 -9.36 4.74
N VAL A 198 7.58 -10.39 4.34
CA VAL A 198 9.01 -10.26 3.99
C VAL A 198 9.17 -9.35 2.77
N LYS A 199 8.36 -9.58 1.72
CA LYS A 199 8.36 -8.72 0.54
C LYS A 199 7.94 -7.29 0.88
N CYS A 200 6.89 -7.13 1.67
CA CYS A 200 6.45 -5.82 2.18
C CYS A 200 7.58 -5.09 2.91
N LYS A 201 8.30 -5.77 3.83
CA LYS A 201 9.46 -5.21 4.54
C LYS A 201 10.51 -4.72 3.55
N THR A 202 10.87 -5.51 2.56
CA THR A 202 11.87 -5.13 1.54
C THR A 202 11.44 -3.90 0.75
N VAL A 203 10.18 -3.87 0.28
CA VAL A 203 9.63 -2.74 -0.50
C VAL A 203 9.61 -1.46 0.33
N VAL A 204 9.10 -1.52 1.57
CA VAL A 204 9.05 -0.37 2.50
C VAL A 204 10.45 0.13 2.83
N SER A 205 11.38 -0.77 3.16
CA SER A 205 12.77 -0.42 3.50
C SER A 205 13.47 0.27 2.33
N SER A 206 13.29 -0.27 1.11
CA SER A 206 13.82 0.34 -0.11
C SER A 206 13.24 1.73 -0.34
N PHE A 207 11.93 1.91 -0.16
CA PHE A 207 11.27 3.20 -0.37
C PHE A 207 11.72 4.27 0.65
N ILE A 208 11.93 3.91 1.92
CA ILE A 208 12.52 4.80 2.93
C ILE A 208 13.92 5.26 2.48
N GLY A 209 14.75 4.34 1.96
CA GLY A 209 16.03 4.69 1.36
C GLY A 209 15.91 5.62 0.16
N LYS A 210 14.92 5.37 -0.71
CA LYS A 210 14.62 6.25 -1.87
C LYS A 210 14.23 7.65 -1.44
N LEU A 211 13.40 7.83 -0.42
CA LEU A 211 13.05 9.18 0.09
C LEU A 211 14.28 9.98 0.53
N THR A 212 15.27 9.30 1.11
CA THR A 212 16.56 9.93 1.45
C THR A 212 17.30 10.41 0.20
N ILE A 213 17.37 9.57 -0.82
CA ILE A 213 17.99 9.92 -2.12
C ILE A 213 17.22 11.04 -2.80
N PHE A 214 15.89 11.00 -2.80
CA PHE A 214 15.03 12.01 -3.41
C PHE A 214 15.30 13.38 -2.81
N LYS A 215 15.37 13.47 -1.47
CA LYS A 215 15.69 14.72 -0.77
C LYS A 215 17.08 15.23 -1.14
N GLN A 216 18.08 14.36 -1.18
CA GLN A 216 19.45 14.75 -1.53
C GLN A 216 19.57 15.25 -2.97
N ASN A 217 18.86 14.62 -3.91
CA ASN A 217 18.90 14.97 -5.32
C ASN A 217 18.11 16.26 -5.60
N ILE A 218 16.88 16.40 -5.06
CA ILE A 218 16.13 17.66 -5.12
C ILE A 218 16.96 18.80 -4.52
N GLY A 219 17.61 18.57 -3.36
CA GLY A 219 18.50 19.54 -2.73
C GLY A 219 19.64 20.04 -3.65
N ARG A 220 20.08 19.19 -4.59
CA ARG A 220 21.09 19.49 -5.61
C ARG A 220 20.51 19.96 -6.94
N ARG A 221 19.19 20.17 -7.02
CA ARG A 221 18.44 20.50 -8.26
C ARG A 221 18.55 19.39 -9.32
N GLU A 222 18.76 18.14 -8.88
CA GLU A 222 18.77 16.95 -9.72
C GLU A 222 17.39 16.28 -9.67
N PHE A 223 16.59 16.46 -10.72
CA PHE A 223 15.17 16.08 -10.72
C PHE A 223 14.87 14.75 -11.43
N TYR A 224 15.83 13.81 -11.49
CA TYR A 224 15.64 12.54 -12.22
C TYR A 224 14.40 11.77 -11.75
N GLN A 225 14.12 11.77 -10.44
CA GLN A 225 12.96 11.09 -9.86
C GLN A 225 11.66 11.93 -9.90
N PHE A 226 11.78 13.18 -10.37
CA PHE A 226 10.72 14.18 -10.45
C PHE A 226 10.67 14.78 -11.86
N PRO A 227 10.35 13.99 -12.89
CA PRO A 227 10.44 14.41 -14.29
C PRO A 227 9.52 15.59 -14.64
N ARG A 228 8.38 15.75 -13.97
CA ARG A 228 7.46 16.88 -14.21
C ARG A 228 8.02 18.15 -13.60
N LEU A 229 8.63 18.03 -12.42
CA LEU A 229 9.32 19.14 -11.77
C LEU A 229 10.58 19.58 -12.54
N ALA A 230 11.28 18.63 -13.19
CA ALA A 230 12.48 18.89 -13.98
C ALA A 230 12.27 19.88 -15.14
N GLY A 231 11.04 19.97 -15.66
CA GLY A 231 10.67 20.89 -16.74
C GLY A 231 10.39 22.33 -16.28
N LEU A 232 10.51 22.63 -14.99
CA LEU A 232 10.14 23.90 -14.40
C LEU A 232 11.34 24.62 -13.76
N GLN A 233 11.25 25.94 -13.68
CA GLN A 233 12.18 26.76 -12.89
C GLN A 233 11.70 26.79 -11.44
N ILE A 234 12.44 26.14 -10.55
CA ILE A 234 12.07 25.96 -9.14
C ILE A 234 12.81 26.98 -8.26
N SER A 235 12.06 27.72 -7.44
CA SER A 235 12.63 28.65 -6.45
C SER A 235 13.35 27.90 -5.32
N ASP A 236 14.24 28.59 -4.60
CA ASP A 236 14.88 27.98 -3.42
C ASP A 236 13.86 27.66 -2.31
N ASP A 237 12.82 28.49 -2.14
CA ASP A 237 11.75 28.25 -1.16
C ASP A 237 10.94 26.99 -1.48
N ASP A 238 10.61 26.76 -2.75
CA ASP A 238 9.93 25.54 -3.20
C ASP A 238 10.80 24.31 -2.95
N LEU A 239 12.09 24.41 -3.28
CA LEU A 239 13.05 23.34 -3.11
C LEU A 239 13.24 22.96 -1.63
N LEU A 240 13.29 23.93 -0.73
CA LEU A 240 13.29 23.72 0.71
C LEU A 240 12.01 23.04 1.18
N ALA A 241 10.83 23.52 0.74
CA ALA A 241 9.55 22.93 1.11
C ALA A 241 9.41 21.47 0.67
N TYR A 242 9.89 21.12 -0.53
CA TYR A 242 9.87 19.74 -1.02
C TYR A 242 10.87 18.84 -0.27
N CYS A 243 12.06 19.36 0.07
CA CYS A 243 13.04 18.64 0.88
C CYS A 243 12.53 18.35 2.30
N GLU A 244 11.86 19.32 2.92
CA GLU A 244 11.22 19.17 4.23
C GLU A 244 10.11 18.11 4.17
N HIS A 245 9.23 18.21 3.19
CA HIS A 245 8.16 17.23 3.01
C HIS A 245 8.69 15.80 2.82
N LEU A 246 9.75 15.60 2.03
CA LEU A 246 10.37 14.27 1.87
C LEU A 246 10.96 13.72 3.17
N GLU A 247 11.51 14.58 4.03
CA GLU A 247 12.00 14.17 5.34
C GLU A 247 10.84 13.74 6.25
N VAL A 248 9.76 14.52 6.29
CA VAL A 248 8.55 14.20 7.06
C VAL A 248 7.93 12.87 6.61
N LEU A 249 7.84 12.64 5.29
CA LEU A 249 7.35 11.37 4.76
C LEU A 249 8.24 10.20 5.20
N LYS A 250 9.57 10.38 5.19
CA LYS A 250 10.52 9.34 5.63
C LYS A 250 10.33 9.01 7.10
N GLU A 251 10.23 10.02 7.96
CA GLU A 251 10.01 9.84 9.40
C GLU A 251 8.67 9.14 9.68
N ASP A 252 7.60 9.53 8.98
CA ASP A 252 6.28 8.92 9.15
C ASP A 252 6.26 7.46 8.66
N MET A 253 6.98 7.15 7.57
CA MET A 253 7.20 5.76 7.14
C MET A 253 7.90 4.94 8.22
N ILE A 254 9.02 5.42 8.76
CA ILE A 254 9.78 4.71 9.80
C ILE A 254 8.89 4.43 11.02
N LYS A 255 8.13 5.44 11.46
CA LYS A 255 7.23 5.36 12.61
C LYS A 255 6.07 4.38 12.40
N ARG A 256 5.43 4.40 11.24
CA ARG A 256 4.23 3.55 10.97
C ARG A 256 4.56 2.11 10.62
N PHE A 257 5.78 1.86 10.17
CA PHE A 257 6.26 0.54 9.77
C PHE A 257 7.32 -0.03 10.70
N THR A 258 7.52 0.53 11.90
CA THR A 258 8.57 0.08 12.84
C THR A 258 8.52 -1.43 13.08
N ASP A 259 7.32 -1.96 13.35
CA ASP A 259 7.04 -3.39 13.53
C ASP A 259 7.44 -4.23 12.31
N LEU A 260 7.12 -3.76 11.10
CA LEU A 260 7.47 -4.44 9.86
C LEU A 260 8.97 -4.36 9.57
N LEU A 261 9.62 -3.24 9.90
CA LEU A 261 11.06 -3.05 9.73
C LEU A 261 11.85 -3.93 10.71
N GLU A 262 11.35 -4.12 11.92
CA GLU A 262 11.95 -4.98 12.95
C GLU A 262 11.72 -6.48 12.71
N LEU A 263 10.79 -6.86 11.84
CA LEU A 263 10.52 -8.26 11.49
C LEU A 263 11.79 -8.97 11.03
N LYS A 264 12.23 -10.00 11.76
CA LYS A 264 13.38 -10.85 11.41
C LYS A 264 12.85 -12.21 10.94
N PRO A 265 12.57 -12.39 9.64
CA PRO A 265 12.15 -13.70 9.15
C PRO A 265 13.31 -14.69 9.35
N PRO A 266 13.05 -15.90 9.87
CA PRO A 266 14.09 -16.91 9.99
C PRO A 266 14.71 -17.23 8.62
N HIS A 267 16.03 -17.39 8.56
CA HIS A 267 16.72 -17.64 7.29
C HIS A 267 16.21 -18.90 6.59
N TRP A 268 15.89 -19.95 7.36
CA TRP A 268 15.32 -21.19 6.83
C TRP A 268 13.97 -20.98 6.12
N LEU A 269 13.23 -19.92 6.42
CA LEU A 269 11.96 -19.61 5.74
C LEU A 269 12.20 -19.09 4.32
N ILE A 270 13.30 -18.34 4.12
CA ILE A 270 13.64 -17.77 2.82
C ILE A 270 14.45 -18.75 2.01
N ASP A 271 15.40 -19.42 2.65
CA ASP A 271 16.28 -20.40 2.01
C ASP A 271 16.57 -21.59 2.93
N PRO A 272 15.68 -22.60 2.97
CA PRO A 272 15.86 -23.78 3.79
C PRO A 272 17.03 -24.67 3.32
N PHE A 273 17.52 -24.51 2.07
CA PHE A 273 18.53 -25.41 1.49
C PHE A 273 19.98 -24.99 1.73
N TYR A 274 20.19 -23.80 2.30
CA TYR A 274 21.53 -23.22 2.54
C TYR A 274 21.72 -22.70 3.96
N VAL A 275 20.72 -22.88 4.85
CA VAL A 275 20.83 -22.50 6.26
C VAL A 275 21.58 -23.58 7.06
N ASP A 276 22.47 -23.15 7.93
CA ASP A 276 23.21 -24.06 8.81
C ASP A 276 22.29 -24.67 9.87
N ALA A 277 22.25 -26.00 9.98
CA ALA A 277 21.39 -26.68 10.95
C ALA A 277 21.57 -26.21 12.41
N PRO A 278 22.79 -25.94 12.91
CA PRO A 278 22.95 -25.40 14.26
C PRO A 278 22.27 -24.04 14.52
N THR A 279 21.92 -23.30 13.46
CA THR A 279 21.29 -21.97 13.57
C THR A 279 19.76 -22.01 13.62
N VAL A 280 19.14 -23.17 13.37
CA VAL A 280 17.69 -23.35 13.48
C VAL A 280 17.29 -23.93 14.84
N PRO A 281 16.05 -23.73 15.31
CA PRO A 281 15.56 -24.32 16.55
C PRO A 281 15.80 -25.83 16.62
N LEU A 282 16.20 -26.35 17.78
CA LEU A 282 16.58 -27.76 17.99
C LEU A 282 15.56 -28.75 17.40
N TYR A 283 14.27 -28.48 17.56
CA TYR A 283 13.20 -29.36 17.09
C TYR A 283 13.05 -29.44 15.55
N LEU A 284 13.71 -28.54 14.81
CA LEU A 284 13.77 -28.51 13.35
C LEU A 284 15.08 -29.07 12.77
N GLN A 285 16.14 -29.23 13.58
CA GLN A 285 17.48 -29.51 13.06
C GLN A 285 17.58 -30.85 12.31
N GLU A 286 17.09 -31.94 12.89
CA GLU A 286 17.07 -33.25 12.22
C GLU A 286 16.21 -33.21 10.96
N GLY A 287 15.01 -32.65 11.05
CA GLY A 287 14.11 -32.52 9.92
C GLY A 287 14.68 -31.64 8.81
N LEU A 288 15.56 -30.67 9.14
CA LEU A 288 16.27 -29.86 8.17
C LEU A 288 17.27 -30.71 7.38
N MET A 289 17.96 -31.66 8.01
CA MET A 289 18.90 -32.56 7.31
C MET A 289 18.18 -33.40 6.26
N ASP A 290 17.01 -33.94 6.61
CA ASP A 290 16.15 -34.65 5.67
C ASP A 290 15.68 -33.71 4.55
N PHE A 291 15.24 -32.51 4.92
CA PHE A 291 14.78 -31.47 3.98
C PHE A 291 15.85 -31.09 2.97
N GLN A 292 17.09 -30.87 3.42
CA GLN A 292 18.21 -30.43 2.61
C GLN A 292 18.76 -31.55 1.71
N SER A 293 18.55 -32.80 2.12
CA SER A 293 18.94 -34.00 1.36
C SER A 293 17.93 -34.37 0.27
N ASP A 294 16.69 -33.87 0.34
CA ASP A 294 15.66 -34.09 -0.67
C ASP A 294 15.96 -33.28 -1.96
N CYS A 295 16.54 -33.97 -2.95
CA CYS A 295 16.94 -33.35 -4.21
C CYS A 295 15.75 -32.92 -5.08
N GLU A 296 14.59 -33.57 -4.96
CA GLU A 296 13.36 -33.20 -5.67
C GLU A 296 12.82 -31.88 -5.11
N GLU A 297 12.75 -31.76 -3.78
CA GLU A 297 12.30 -30.51 -3.16
C GLU A 297 13.27 -29.35 -3.38
N LYS A 298 14.58 -29.63 -3.41
CA LYS A 298 15.58 -28.64 -3.79
C LYS A 298 15.39 -28.14 -5.23
N ALA A 299 15.06 -29.04 -6.16
CA ALA A 299 14.76 -28.68 -7.54
C ALA A 299 13.47 -27.85 -7.63
N HIS A 300 12.39 -28.27 -6.96
CA HIS A 300 11.15 -27.51 -6.90
C HIS A 300 11.39 -26.11 -6.33
N PHE A 301 12.06 -25.98 -5.18
CA PHE A 301 12.36 -24.68 -4.57
C PHE A 301 13.06 -23.72 -5.55
N ARG A 302 14.06 -24.21 -6.28
CA ARG A 302 14.79 -23.43 -7.31
C ARG A 302 13.90 -22.99 -8.46
N MET A 303 12.93 -23.80 -8.86
CA MET A 303 12.04 -23.51 -10.00
C MET A 303 10.93 -22.51 -9.67
N MET A 304 10.35 -22.58 -8.48
CA MET A 304 9.11 -21.85 -8.15
C MET A 304 9.27 -20.76 -7.07
N GLY A 305 10.44 -20.66 -6.44
CA GLY A 305 10.71 -19.69 -5.37
C GLY A 305 10.05 -20.06 -4.04
N TYR A 306 10.49 -19.40 -2.96
CA TYR A 306 10.10 -19.77 -1.60
C TYR A 306 8.60 -19.57 -1.34
N GLU A 307 7.97 -18.54 -1.90
CA GLU A 307 6.55 -18.24 -1.64
C GLU A 307 5.62 -19.37 -2.11
N ARG A 308 5.85 -19.87 -3.32
CA ARG A 308 5.05 -20.98 -3.89
C ARG A 308 5.47 -22.33 -3.32
N PHE A 309 6.75 -22.47 -2.99
CA PHE A 309 7.29 -23.71 -2.47
C PHE A 309 6.65 -24.09 -1.13
N TRP A 310 6.55 -23.17 -0.18
CA TRP A 310 5.91 -23.44 1.12
C TRP A 310 4.43 -23.83 0.98
N ILE A 311 3.74 -23.21 0.02
CA ILE A 311 2.36 -23.56 -0.34
C ILE A 311 2.27 -25.00 -0.87
N ALA A 312 3.18 -25.39 -1.75
CA ALA A 312 3.19 -26.74 -2.34
C ALA A 312 3.61 -27.82 -1.34
N ILE A 313 4.54 -27.52 -0.43
CA ILE A 313 4.92 -28.41 0.67
C ILE A 313 3.74 -28.64 1.61
N ALA A 314 3.04 -27.57 2.00
CA ALA A 314 1.84 -27.64 2.84
C ALA A 314 0.72 -28.48 2.18
N GLY A 315 0.45 -28.26 0.90
CA GLY A 315 -0.57 -29.02 0.15
C GLY A 315 -0.25 -30.51 -0.01
N ARG A 316 1.03 -30.88 -0.02
CA ARG A 316 1.48 -32.29 -0.08
C ARG A 316 1.67 -32.92 1.30
N ASN A 317 1.43 -32.17 2.38
CA ASN A 317 1.68 -32.58 3.76
C ASN A 317 3.11 -33.10 4.01
N LYS A 318 4.09 -32.57 3.27
CA LYS A 318 5.52 -32.88 3.50
C LYS A 318 6.07 -31.94 4.59
N PHE A 319 6.99 -32.44 5.40
CA PHE A 319 7.69 -31.66 6.43
C PHE A 319 6.78 -30.81 7.33
N PRO A 320 5.78 -31.43 8.01
CA PRO A 320 4.73 -30.72 8.73
C PRO A 320 5.24 -29.76 9.81
N LYS A 321 6.36 -30.10 10.48
CA LYS A 321 7.00 -29.23 11.48
C LYS A 321 7.46 -27.88 10.90
N PHE A 322 7.98 -27.87 9.66
CA PHE A 322 8.38 -26.64 8.97
C PHE A 322 7.18 -25.85 8.47
N VAL A 323 6.14 -26.54 8.00
CA VAL A 323 4.87 -25.91 7.60
C VAL A 323 4.21 -25.24 8.79
N GLU A 324 4.15 -25.89 9.94
CA GLU A 324 3.61 -25.32 11.18
C GLU A 324 4.47 -24.16 11.68
N SER A 325 5.79 -24.34 11.70
CA SER A 325 6.72 -23.29 12.11
C SER A 325 6.73 -22.09 11.18
N SER A 326 6.38 -22.23 9.89
CA SER A 326 6.33 -21.10 8.95
C SER A 326 5.08 -20.23 9.16
N LYS A 327 3.98 -20.84 9.61
CA LYS A 327 2.76 -20.14 10.04
C LYS A 327 3.00 -19.27 11.26
N THR A 328 3.89 -19.70 12.17
CA THR A 328 4.23 -18.95 13.40
C THR A 328 5.48 -18.05 13.25
N ALA A 329 6.45 -18.41 12.42
CA ALA A 329 7.63 -17.59 12.13
C ALA A 329 7.28 -16.28 11.41
N SER A 330 6.20 -16.27 10.62
CA SER A 330 5.62 -15.05 10.06
C SER A 330 4.85 -14.22 11.09
N SER A 331 4.58 -14.77 12.28
CA SER A 331 3.89 -14.13 13.42
C SER A 331 4.83 -13.66 14.54
N GLY A 332 6.15 -13.72 14.35
CA GLY A 332 7.18 -13.24 15.31
C GLY A 332 7.17 -11.73 15.59
N VAL A 333 6.06 -11.05 15.30
CA VAL A 333 5.82 -9.66 15.65
C VAL A 333 4.78 -9.67 16.76
N SER A 334 5.13 -9.19 17.94
CA SER A 334 4.17 -8.90 19.02
C SER A 334 2.95 -8.18 18.45
N ASP A 335 1.73 -8.59 18.85
CA ASP A 335 0.43 -8.03 18.45
C ASP A 335 0.54 -6.65 17.79
N ILE A 336 0.63 -6.63 16.45
CA ILE A 336 0.80 -5.42 15.61
C ILE A 336 -0.39 -4.47 15.77
N ILE A 337 -1.42 -4.86 16.50
CA ILE A 337 -2.63 -4.09 16.76
C ILE A 337 -2.66 -3.51 18.18
N SER A 338 -1.77 -3.96 19.09
CA SER A 338 -1.77 -3.56 20.50
C SER A 338 -0.91 -2.32 20.80
N ARG A 339 -1.05 -1.25 20.01
CA ARG A 339 -0.71 0.12 20.42
C ARG A 339 -1.69 1.10 19.82
#